data_AF-A0A7G2CEU8-F1
#
_entry.id   AF-A0A7G2CEU8-F1
#
_cell.length_a   1.000
_cell.length_b   1.000
_cell.length_c   1.000
_cell.angle_alpha   90.00
_cell.angle_beta   90.00
_cell.angle_gamma   90.00
#
_symmetry.space_group_name_H-M   'P 1'
#
loop_
_entity.id
_entity.type
_entity.pdbx_description
1 polymer ?
#
loop_
_entity_poly.entity_id
_entity_poly.type
_entity_poly.pdbx_seq_one_letter_code
_entity_poly.pdbx_strand_id
1 'polypeptide(L)'
;MLDAQTIYEWFSQPQKGCPLVAQFYYATVPVEEEWEDILAPYERRSRTYEGQTLTYIEFFSADLLHKFLFQTPRKPDGALQAFVSPKGDGSSRRNFQLQVLWSPLMTTVYKRTNHSRLDDHGVPLAMRASSYDGPAYLSEETLVADETKRQLTSLCNDIVEHFYDTEKKRITRLNLFFKTDDNNRMWLLWCSSIRVGADSLHPSTLEVPVRLDMRTEIINDGATSLEKMKLRRRRQKNLLALDYELFEVSRDLEFSLSVNASHKRQAKALGLKGLPELMMGDDPKDPRCNARHPLHPAFMTVCEPEDAIVNADSIGRSPETLVCEEDDEVSDGLYQATPEERVKAELVALAMDAWYEVYSTTLSDHPEVMPTTKVELASPLLEILDEEELQQLAELLGIQEASDREEAPLPAAANTRLYVAVPYLVSPGRRLDRPSSQVEADIKSFFDDLFHTRGIAILRACLEKHSLYFS
;
A
#
# COMPACT_ATOMS: atom_id res chain seq x y z
N MET A 1 24.45 -23.13 13.02
CA MET A 1 24.16 -22.80 11.60
C MET A 1 24.37 -24.06 10.78
N LEU A 2 23.47 -24.36 9.85
CA LEU A 2 23.67 -25.43 8.87
C LEU A 2 24.74 -24.97 7.86
N ASP A 3 25.61 -25.87 7.42
CA ASP A 3 26.54 -25.60 6.33
C ASP A 3 25.83 -25.65 4.97
N ALA A 4 26.47 -25.07 3.94
CA ALA A 4 25.87 -24.96 2.61
C ALA A 4 25.48 -26.33 2.01
N GLN A 5 26.26 -27.36 2.32
CA GLN A 5 25.98 -28.74 1.90
C GLN A 5 24.70 -29.28 2.53
N THR A 6 24.55 -29.17 3.85
CA THR A 6 23.33 -29.63 4.52
C THR A 6 22.10 -28.84 4.05
N ILE A 7 22.22 -27.51 3.85
CA ILE A 7 21.12 -26.70 3.30
C ILE A 7 20.71 -27.22 1.92
N TYR A 8 21.69 -27.47 1.04
CA TYR A 8 21.42 -27.99 -0.30
C TYR A 8 20.72 -29.34 -0.25
N GLU A 9 21.20 -30.29 0.54
CA GLU A 9 20.63 -31.64 0.66
C GLU A 9 19.17 -31.63 1.13
N TRP A 10 18.84 -30.74 2.07
CA TRP A 10 17.47 -30.62 2.57
C TRP A 10 16.55 -29.89 1.61
N PHE A 11 17.03 -28.80 1.01
CA PHE A 11 16.17 -27.93 0.20
C PHE A 11 16.00 -28.48 -1.21
N SER A 12 17.02 -29.12 -1.80
CA SER A 12 16.98 -29.63 -3.18
C SER A 12 16.14 -30.90 -3.39
N GLN A 13 15.48 -31.41 -2.34
CA GLN A 13 14.67 -32.62 -2.44
C GLN A 13 13.58 -32.44 -3.50
N PRO A 14 13.53 -33.32 -4.52
CA PRO A 14 12.62 -33.16 -5.63
C PRO A 14 11.17 -33.35 -5.17
N GLN A 15 10.33 -32.36 -5.45
CA GLN A 15 8.88 -32.44 -5.24
C GLN A 15 8.21 -32.84 -6.56
N LYS A 16 7.29 -33.81 -6.50
CA LYS A 16 6.65 -34.36 -7.69
C LYS A 16 5.90 -33.26 -8.46
N GLY A 17 6.31 -33.00 -9.70
CA GLY A 17 5.68 -32.00 -10.57
C GLY A 17 6.01 -30.55 -10.21
N CYS A 18 6.98 -30.30 -9.33
CA CYS A 18 7.42 -28.95 -8.98
C CYS A 18 8.94 -28.83 -9.13
N PRO A 19 9.45 -28.07 -10.11
CA PRO A 19 10.88 -27.84 -10.28
C PRO A 19 11.45 -26.83 -9.27
N LEU A 20 10.58 -26.13 -8.52
CA LEU A 20 11.00 -25.20 -7.48
C LEU A 20 11.30 -25.94 -6.19
N VAL A 21 12.43 -25.57 -5.59
CA VAL A 21 12.93 -26.19 -4.37
C VAL A 21 13.07 -25.17 -3.23
N ALA A 22 13.34 -23.91 -3.57
CA ALA A 22 13.54 -22.85 -2.59
C ALA A 22 13.12 -21.49 -3.15
N GLN A 23 12.89 -20.58 -2.23
CA GLN A 23 12.71 -19.15 -2.48
C GLN A 23 13.54 -18.35 -1.48
N PHE A 24 14.09 -17.23 -1.91
CA PHE A 24 14.96 -16.40 -1.10
C PHE A 24 14.48 -14.97 -1.10
N TYR A 25 14.19 -14.47 0.10
CA TYR A 25 13.78 -13.09 0.35
C TYR A 25 15.00 -12.31 0.78
N TYR A 26 15.41 -11.29 0.05
CA TYR A 26 16.62 -10.53 0.39
C TYR A 26 16.55 -9.07 -0.04
N ALA A 27 17.46 -8.30 0.56
CA ALA A 27 17.66 -6.87 0.32
C ALA A 27 16.35 -6.06 0.40
N THR A 28 16.09 -5.54 1.60
CA THR A 28 15.07 -4.53 1.84
C THR A 28 15.70 -3.17 1.56
N VAL A 29 15.67 -2.74 0.30
CA VAL A 29 16.27 -1.47 -0.12
C VAL A 29 15.22 -0.37 -0.01
N PRO A 30 15.58 0.84 0.48
CA PRO A 30 14.72 2.00 0.34
C PRO A 30 14.36 2.19 -1.13
N VAL A 31 13.07 2.36 -1.43
CA VAL A 31 12.62 2.56 -2.83
C VAL A 31 13.33 3.77 -3.46
N GLU A 32 13.68 4.78 -2.66
CA GLU A 32 14.37 5.98 -3.10
C GLU A 32 15.79 5.74 -3.60
N GLU A 33 16.53 4.80 -3.00
CA GLU A 33 17.90 4.45 -3.38
C GLU A 33 17.89 3.65 -4.68
N GLU A 34 17.07 2.60 -4.75
CA GLU A 34 16.98 1.75 -5.95
C GLU A 34 16.40 2.51 -7.15
N TRP A 35 15.49 3.45 -6.91
CA TRP A 35 14.84 4.22 -7.97
C TRP A 35 15.47 5.60 -8.16
N GLU A 36 16.64 5.88 -7.58
CA GLU A 36 17.26 7.21 -7.63
C GLU A 36 17.35 7.70 -9.08
N ASP A 37 17.91 6.89 -9.98
CA ASP A 37 18.06 7.20 -11.41
C ASP A 37 16.73 7.41 -12.16
N ILE A 38 15.62 7.02 -11.58
CA ILE A 38 14.29 6.98 -12.20
C ILE A 38 13.37 8.06 -11.62
N LEU A 39 13.54 8.40 -10.35
CA LEU A 39 12.73 9.37 -9.63
C LEU A 39 12.97 10.78 -10.19
N ALA A 40 11.88 11.50 -10.41
CA ALA A 40 11.96 12.91 -10.77
C ALA A 40 12.67 13.72 -9.67
N PRO A 41 13.38 14.81 -10.00
CA PRO A 41 13.99 15.68 -8.99
C PRO A 41 13.00 16.19 -7.93
N TYR A 42 11.73 16.41 -8.30
CA TYR A 42 10.71 16.80 -7.33
C TYR A 42 10.20 15.64 -6.48
N GLU A 43 10.16 14.39 -6.99
CA GLU A 43 9.75 13.22 -6.19
C GLU A 43 10.80 12.90 -5.13
N ARG A 44 12.08 13.08 -5.48
CA ARG A 44 13.19 13.05 -4.52
C ARG A 44 13.04 14.15 -3.47
N ARG A 45 12.58 15.34 -3.86
CA ARG A 45 12.32 16.46 -2.92
C ARG A 45 11.05 16.27 -2.09
N SER A 46 10.01 15.65 -2.64
CA SER A 46 8.70 15.48 -1.99
C SER A 46 8.64 14.23 -1.11
N ARG A 47 9.69 13.41 -1.08
CA ARG A 47 9.82 12.26 -0.18
C ARG A 47 8.63 11.31 -0.26
N THR A 48 8.05 11.18 -1.46
CA THR A 48 6.82 10.39 -1.68
C THR A 48 7.01 8.91 -1.34
N TYR A 49 8.25 8.44 -1.41
CA TYR A 49 8.63 7.05 -1.18
C TYR A 49 9.45 6.88 0.11
N GLU A 50 9.52 7.92 0.96
CA GLU A 50 10.27 7.90 2.21
C GLU A 50 9.68 6.83 3.14
N GLY A 51 10.55 5.97 3.65
CA GLY A 51 10.16 4.82 4.48
C GLY A 51 9.56 3.64 3.72
N GLN A 52 9.36 3.71 2.40
CA GLN A 52 8.96 2.55 1.60
C GLN A 52 10.16 1.66 1.31
N THR A 53 9.94 0.36 1.42
CA THR A 53 10.98 -0.64 1.18
C THR A 53 10.58 -1.62 0.10
N LEU A 54 11.55 -1.96 -0.75
CA LEU A 54 11.44 -2.97 -1.78
C LEU A 54 12.15 -4.23 -1.30
N THR A 55 11.47 -5.38 -1.35
CA THR A 55 12.05 -6.68 -0.99
C THR A 55 12.14 -7.55 -2.22
N TYR A 56 13.31 -8.10 -2.48
CA TYR A 56 13.47 -8.97 -3.63
C TYR A 56 13.20 -10.42 -3.29
N ILE A 57 12.64 -11.12 -4.27
CA ILE A 57 12.35 -12.54 -4.20
C ILE A 57 13.06 -13.26 -5.33
N GLU A 58 13.80 -14.29 -4.98
CA GLU A 58 14.39 -15.20 -5.95
C GLU A 58 13.84 -16.60 -5.80
N PHE A 59 13.43 -17.19 -6.91
CA PHE A 59 13.01 -18.57 -6.99
C PHE A 59 14.14 -19.44 -7.50
N PHE A 60 14.31 -20.61 -6.87
CA PHE A 60 15.37 -21.54 -7.20
C PHE A 60 14.84 -22.91 -7.62
N SER A 61 15.42 -23.43 -8.70
CA SER A 61 15.50 -24.87 -8.95
C SER A 61 16.69 -25.47 -8.19
N ALA A 62 16.80 -26.80 -8.13
CA ALA A 62 17.94 -27.46 -7.50
C ALA A 62 19.28 -26.95 -8.08
N ASP A 63 19.39 -26.79 -9.39
CA ASP A 63 20.62 -26.29 -10.01
C ASP A 63 20.90 -24.83 -9.65
N LEU A 64 19.88 -23.97 -9.64
CA LEU A 64 20.05 -22.56 -9.29
C LEU A 64 20.41 -22.40 -7.81
N LEU A 65 19.80 -23.20 -6.92
CA LEU A 65 20.13 -23.22 -5.51
C LEU A 65 21.59 -23.65 -5.28
N HIS A 66 22.06 -24.68 -6.01
CA HIS A 66 23.45 -25.10 -5.95
C HIS A 66 24.39 -23.94 -6.35
N LYS A 67 24.12 -23.27 -7.47
CA LYS A 67 24.91 -22.10 -7.90
C LYS A 67 24.89 -21.00 -6.84
N PHE A 68 23.71 -20.67 -6.32
CA PHE A 68 23.57 -19.66 -5.28
C PHE A 68 24.39 -20.00 -4.01
N LEU A 69 24.32 -21.23 -3.54
CA LEU A 69 25.00 -21.65 -2.31
C LEU A 69 26.53 -21.72 -2.47
N PHE A 70 27.02 -22.28 -3.58
CA PHE A 70 28.45 -22.61 -3.72
C PHE A 70 29.24 -21.67 -4.62
N GLN A 71 28.60 -20.96 -5.56
CA GLN A 71 29.29 -20.14 -6.56
C GLN A 71 29.17 -18.65 -6.29
N THR A 72 28.16 -18.21 -5.52
CA THR A 72 28.01 -16.80 -5.15
C THR A 72 28.94 -16.45 -3.98
N PRO A 73 29.96 -15.59 -4.21
CA PRO A 73 31.01 -15.32 -3.23
C PRO A 73 30.52 -14.51 -2.03
N ARG A 74 29.59 -13.58 -2.23
CA ARG A 74 28.92 -12.82 -1.18
C ARG A 74 27.42 -12.86 -1.41
N LYS A 75 26.70 -13.42 -0.44
CA LYS A 75 25.23 -13.49 -0.46
C LYS A 75 24.68 -12.25 0.24
N PRO A 76 23.59 -11.67 -0.25
CA PRO A 76 22.92 -10.57 0.44
C PRO A 76 22.27 -11.10 1.73
N ASP A 77 22.04 -10.21 2.69
CA ASP A 77 21.31 -10.57 3.90
C ASP A 77 19.84 -10.83 3.56
N GLY A 78 19.33 -11.97 4.04
CA GLY A 78 18.00 -12.44 3.66
C GLY A 78 17.61 -13.76 4.31
N ALA A 79 16.40 -14.21 3.98
CA ALA A 79 15.81 -15.45 4.47
C ALA A 79 15.63 -16.44 3.32
N LEU A 80 16.35 -17.57 3.39
CA LEU A 80 16.16 -18.71 2.49
C LEU A 80 15.07 -19.62 3.04
N GLN A 81 14.04 -19.85 2.25
CA GLN A 81 12.89 -20.67 2.62
C GLN A 81 12.71 -21.80 1.62
N ALA A 82 12.44 -23.01 2.11
CA ALA A 82 12.10 -24.14 1.26
C ALA A 82 10.79 -23.84 0.53
N PHE A 83 10.72 -24.14 -0.76
CA PHE A 83 9.51 -23.88 -1.53
C PHE A 83 8.41 -24.85 -1.12
N VAL A 84 7.30 -24.30 -0.63
CA VAL A 84 6.12 -25.09 -0.30
C VAL A 84 5.36 -25.36 -1.60
N SER A 85 5.25 -26.64 -1.95
CA SER A 85 4.42 -27.10 -3.05
C SER A 85 2.95 -26.77 -2.77
N PRO A 86 2.28 -26.01 -3.64
CA PRO A 86 0.87 -25.72 -3.48
C PRO A 86 0.03 -26.99 -3.70
N LYS A 87 -1.05 -27.12 -2.94
CA LYS A 87 -2.04 -28.18 -3.08
C LYS A 87 -2.51 -28.32 -4.52
N GLY A 88 -2.39 -29.50 -5.10
CA GLY A 88 -2.95 -29.80 -6.41
C GLY A 88 -2.35 -31.04 -7.07
N ASP A 89 -3.04 -31.61 -8.05
CA ASP A 89 -2.66 -32.92 -8.58
C ASP A 89 -1.57 -32.81 -9.66
N GLY A 90 -0.46 -33.50 -9.39
CA GLY A 90 0.57 -33.86 -10.37
C GLY A 90 1.02 -32.74 -11.29
N SER A 91 0.92 -32.98 -12.61
CA SER A 91 1.40 -32.10 -13.66
C SER A 91 0.57 -30.82 -13.80
N SER A 92 -0.70 -30.80 -13.40
CA SER A 92 -1.56 -29.60 -13.51
C SER A 92 -1.34 -28.54 -12.43
N ARG A 93 -0.37 -28.73 -11.54
CA ARG A 93 -0.14 -27.87 -10.38
C ARG A 93 0.25 -26.44 -10.80
N ARG A 94 -0.44 -25.45 -10.23
CA ARG A 94 -0.16 -24.02 -10.42
C ARG A 94 0.26 -23.40 -9.10
N ASN A 95 1.13 -22.39 -9.12
CA ASN A 95 1.45 -21.69 -7.89
C ASN A 95 0.25 -20.91 -7.38
N PHE A 96 0.04 -20.89 -6.07
CA PHE A 96 -0.86 -19.95 -5.45
C PHE A 96 -0.34 -19.51 -4.09
N GLN A 97 -0.80 -18.36 -3.64
CA GLN A 97 -0.60 -17.86 -2.29
C GLN A 97 -1.94 -17.37 -1.72
N LEU A 98 -2.06 -17.45 -0.40
CA LEU A 98 -3.20 -16.95 0.36
C LEU A 98 -2.73 -15.69 1.10
N GLN A 99 -3.34 -14.55 0.81
CA GLN A 99 -3.11 -13.33 1.56
C GLN A 99 -4.16 -13.20 2.65
N VAL A 100 -3.72 -13.03 3.89
CA VAL A 100 -4.59 -12.86 5.06
C VAL A 100 -4.38 -11.47 5.63
N LEU A 101 -5.43 -10.66 5.56
CA LEU A 101 -5.51 -9.37 6.24
C LEU A 101 -6.31 -9.59 7.52
N TRP A 102 -5.64 -9.48 8.66
CA TRP A 102 -6.26 -9.73 9.96
C TRP A 102 -6.22 -8.47 10.82
N SER A 103 -7.30 -8.24 11.56
CA SER A 103 -7.41 -7.34 12.70
C SER A 103 -8.23 -8.05 13.79
N PRO A 104 -8.25 -7.53 15.03
CA PRO A 104 -9.08 -8.09 16.09
C PRO A 104 -10.58 -8.19 15.73
N LEU A 105 -11.03 -7.37 14.78
CA LEU A 105 -12.45 -7.25 14.40
C LEU A 105 -12.80 -8.02 13.13
N MET A 106 -11.84 -8.23 12.24
CA MET A 106 -12.11 -8.87 10.96
C MET A 106 -10.92 -9.67 10.44
N THR A 107 -11.21 -10.70 9.67
CA THR A 107 -10.21 -11.36 8.84
C THR A 107 -10.73 -11.45 7.41
N THR A 108 -9.90 -11.03 6.47
CA THR A 108 -10.16 -11.12 5.03
C THR A 108 -9.07 -11.98 4.41
N VAL A 109 -9.47 -12.90 3.55
CA VAL A 109 -8.55 -13.84 2.91
C VAL A 109 -8.79 -13.84 1.41
N TYR A 110 -7.72 -13.58 0.66
CA TYR A 110 -7.70 -13.66 -0.79
C TYR A 110 -6.76 -14.77 -1.24
N LYS A 111 -7.08 -15.42 -2.36
CA LYS A 111 -6.19 -16.40 -3.00
C LYS A 111 -5.80 -15.89 -4.37
N ARG A 112 -4.49 -15.82 -4.63
CA ARG A 112 -3.96 -15.50 -5.96
C ARG A 112 -3.29 -16.73 -6.56
N THR A 113 -3.76 -17.14 -7.74
CA THR A 113 -3.30 -18.34 -8.45
C THR A 113 -2.66 -17.95 -9.78
N ASN A 114 -1.46 -18.45 -10.05
CA ASN A 114 -0.76 -18.23 -11.31
C ASN A 114 -1.49 -18.93 -12.48
N HIS A 115 -1.50 -18.32 -13.66
CA HIS A 115 -2.12 -18.92 -14.86
C HIS A 115 -1.30 -20.08 -15.43
N SER A 116 0.03 -20.00 -15.34
CA SER A 116 0.96 -21.01 -15.83
C SER A 116 1.12 -22.16 -14.85
N ARG A 117 1.30 -23.37 -15.39
CA ARG A 117 1.58 -24.56 -14.58
C ARG A 117 3.03 -24.55 -14.14
N LEU A 118 3.31 -25.11 -12.96
CA LEU A 118 4.66 -25.21 -12.41
C LEU A 118 5.58 -26.15 -13.22
N ASP A 119 5.01 -27.05 -14.03
CA ASP A 119 5.75 -27.97 -14.89
C ASP A 119 5.95 -27.44 -16.33
N ASP A 120 5.40 -26.28 -16.67
CA ASP A 120 5.48 -25.71 -18.02
C ASP A 120 6.86 -25.10 -18.31
N HIS A 121 7.78 -25.91 -18.83
CA HIS A 121 9.14 -25.46 -19.14
C HIS A 121 9.21 -24.40 -20.26
N GLY A 122 8.12 -24.13 -20.99
CA GLY A 122 8.06 -23.06 -21.98
C GLY A 122 8.03 -21.67 -21.35
N VAL A 123 7.64 -21.56 -20.08
CA VAL A 123 7.57 -20.30 -19.33
C VAL A 123 8.73 -20.24 -18.32
N PRO A 124 9.42 -19.08 -18.18
CA PRO A 124 10.47 -18.92 -17.17
C PRO A 124 10.01 -19.28 -15.76
N LEU A 125 10.92 -19.86 -14.96
CA LEU A 125 10.61 -20.35 -13.60
C LEU A 125 9.99 -19.26 -12.72
N ALA A 126 10.59 -18.07 -12.72
CA ALA A 126 10.12 -16.91 -11.99
C ALA A 126 8.68 -16.52 -12.34
N MET A 127 8.33 -16.52 -13.63
CA MET A 127 6.98 -16.15 -14.07
C MET A 127 5.93 -17.17 -13.62
N ARG A 128 6.25 -18.47 -13.63
CA ARG A 128 5.34 -19.54 -13.16
C ARG A 128 5.17 -19.57 -11.64
N ALA A 129 6.20 -19.16 -10.92
CA ALA A 129 6.21 -19.09 -9.47
C ALA A 129 5.60 -17.79 -8.94
N SER A 130 5.45 -16.77 -9.78
CA SER A 130 4.92 -15.48 -9.35
C SER A 130 3.45 -15.53 -8.92
N SER A 131 3.11 -14.75 -7.89
CA SER A 131 1.73 -14.57 -7.43
C SER A 131 1.48 -13.11 -6.99
N TYR A 132 1.42 -12.84 -5.68
CA TYR A 132 1.40 -11.46 -5.16
C TYR A 132 2.72 -10.72 -5.38
N ASP A 133 3.79 -11.49 -5.54
CA ASP A 133 5.18 -11.08 -5.73
C ASP A 133 5.55 -10.70 -7.16
N GLY A 134 4.66 -10.94 -8.14
CA GLY A 134 4.92 -10.61 -9.53
C GLY A 134 3.80 -9.82 -10.20
N PRO A 135 3.92 -9.59 -11.51
CA PRO A 135 2.93 -8.84 -12.26
C PRO A 135 1.53 -9.46 -12.17
N ALA A 136 0.52 -8.65 -11.86
CA ALA A 136 -0.85 -9.10 -11.67
C ALA A 136 -1.47 -9.80 -12.89
N TYR A 137 -0.93 -9.65 -14.10
CA TYR A 137 -1.43 -10.35 -15.30
C TYR A 137 -0.99 -11.81 -15.40
N LEU A 138 -0.04 -12.25 -14.56
CA LEU A 138 0.41 -13.64 -14.52
C LEU A 138 -0.48 -14.51 -13.62
N SER A 139 -1.42 -13.90 -12.91
CA SER A 139 -2.22 -14.58 -11.90
C SER A 139 -3.62 -14.00 -11.75
N GLU A 140 -4.56 -14.82 -11.32
CA GLU A 140 -5.92 -14.41 -10.98
C GLU A 140 -6.14 -14.41 -9.47
N GLU A 141 -6.90 -13.43 -8.99
CA GLU A 141 -7.35 -13.37 -7.61
C GLU A 141 -8.75 -13.95 -7.48
N THR A 142 -8.96 -14.77 -6.43
CA THR A 142 -10.18 -15.50 -6.16
C THR A 142 -10.49 -15.48 -4.67
N LEU A 143 -11.78 -15.57 -4.35
CA LEU A 143 -12.22 -15.73 -2.96
C LEU A 143 -11.92 -17.14 -2.46
N VAL A 144 -11.76 -17.25 -1.15
CA VAL A 144 -11.40 -18.51 -0.48
C VAL A 144 -12.63 -19.09 0.22
N ALA A 145 -12.73 -20.42 0.24
CA ALA A 145 -13.77 -21.11 0.98
C ALA A 145 -13.72 -20.78 2.49
N ASP A 146 -14.90 -20.72 3.12
CA ASP A 146 -15.05 -20.31 4.52
C ASP A 146 -14.28 -21.19 5.51
N GLU A 147 -14.13 -22.48 5.22
CA GLU A 147 -13.34 -23.39 6.06
C GLU A 147 -11.87 -22.97 6.12
N THR A 148 -11.25 -22.70 4.97
CA THR A 148 -9.86 -22.23 4.89
C THR A 148 -9.73 -20.87 5.57
N LYS A 149 -10.71 -19.98 5.40
CA LYS A 149 -10.75 -18.69 6.08
C LYS A 149 -10.76 -18.87 7.60
N ARG A 150 -11.63 -19.74 8.14
CA ARG A 150 -11.69 -20.03 9.58
C ARG A 150 -10.38 -20.59 10.13
N GLN A 151 -9.75 -21.50 9.40
CA GLN A 151 -8.44 -22.06 9.77
C GLN A 151 -7.34 -20.98 9.81
N LEU A 152 -7.28 -20.10 8.80
CA LEU A 152 -6.31 -19.00 8.77
C LEU A 152 -6.58 -17.96 9.86
N THR A 153 -7.85 -17.64 10.14
CA THR A 153 -8.22 -16.75 11.26
C THR A 153 -7.73 -17.33 12.59
N SER A 154 -7.92 -18.64 12.83
CA SER A 154 -7.40 -19.30 14.03
C SER A 154 -5.88 -19.16 14.13
N LEU A 155 -5.15 -19.45 13.05
CA LEU A 155 -3.69 -19.32 13.04
C LEU A 155 -3.22 -17.88 13.29
N CYS A 156 -3.92 -16.88 12.74
CA CYS A 156 -3.63 -15.48 13.05
C CYS A 156 -3.86 -15.16 14.52
N ASN A 157 -4.96 -15.65 15.12
CA ASN A 157 -5.23 -15.46 16.54
C ASN A 157 -4.15 -16.13 17.41
N ASP A 158 -3.73 -17.35 17.07
CA ASP A 158 -2.67 -18.07 17.78
C ASP A 158 -1.34 -17.28 17.73
N ILE A 159 -1.00 -16.69 16.58
CA ILE A 159 0.18 -15.81 16.43
C ILE A 159 0.05 -14.57 17.32
N VAL A 160 -1.13 -13.94 17.33
CA VAL A 160 -1.39 -12.72 18.11
C VAL A 160 -1.36 -12.97 19.60
N GLU A 161 -1.97 -14.08 20.05
CA GLU A 161 -1.95 -14.52 21.45
C GLU A 161 -0.52 -14.84 21.88
N HIS A 162 0.22 -15.61 21.08
CA HIS A 162 1.62 -15.91 21.37
C HIS A 162 2.47 -14.64 21.46
N PHE A 163 2.31 -13.70 20.51
CA PHE A 163 3.02 -12.44 20.53
C PHE A 163 2.68 -11.60 21.76
N TYR A 164 1.42 -11.56 22.17
CA TYR A 164 1.02 -10.91 23.41
C TYR A 164 1.63 -11.60 24.62
N ASP A 165 1.69 -12.93 24.65
CA ASP A 165 2.28 -13.67 25.74
C ASP A 165 3.79 -13.43 25.88
N THR A 166 4.51 -13.32 24.77
CA THR A 166 5.97 -13.10 24.76
C THR A 166 6.34 -11.64 24.94
N GLU A 167 5.72 -10.73 24.18
CA GLU A 167 6.11 -9.32 24.09
C GLU A 167 5.25 -8.39 24.96
N LYS A 168 4.12 -8.88 25.50
CA LYS A 168 3.13 -8.09 26.26
C LYS A 168 2.54 -6.91 25.48
N LYS A 169 2.63 -6.98 24.16
CA LYS A 169 2.16 -5.96 23.21
C LYS A 169 1.04 -6.53 22.36
N ARG A 170 0.03 -5.70 22.06
CA ARG A 170 -1.13 -6.14 21.27
C ARG A 170 -0.94 -5.82 19.81
N ILE A 171 -1.10 -6.80 18.94
CA ILE A 171 -1.14 -6.57 17.50
C ILE A 171 -2.52 -6.04 17.09
N THR A 172 -2.54 -4.92 16.38
CA THR A 172 -3.77 -4.28 15.88
C THR A 172 -4.08 -4.68 14.44
N ARG A 173 -3.06 -4.94 13.61
CA ARG A 173 -3.23 -5.40 12.23
C ARG A 173 -2.10 -6.33 11.79
N LEU A 174 -2.44 -7.31 10.96
CA LEU A 174 -1.52 -8.25 10.33
C LEU A 174 -1.82 -8.39 8.84
N ASN A 175 -0.75 -8.51 8.05
CA ASN A 175 -0.82 -8.96 6.67
C ASN A 175 0.18 -10.09 6.47
N LEU A 176 -0.35 -11.29 6.30
CA LEU A 176 0.41 -12.55 6.27
C LEU A 176 0.14 -13.30 4.97
N PHE A 177 1.17 -13.96 4.46
CA PHE A 177 1.09 -14.78 3.26
C PHE A 177 1.26 -16.24 3.61
N PHE A 178 0.33 -17.07 3.16
CA PHE A 178 0.33 -18.50 3.43
C PHE A 178 0.29 -19.33 2.14
N LYS A 179 0.69 -20.59 2.27
CA LYS A 179 0.43 -21.65 1.30
C LYS A 179 -0.23 -22.83 1.98
N THR A 180 -0.96 -23.61 1.19
CA THR A 180 -1.50 -24.90 1.62
C THR A 180 -0.82 -25.99 0.82
N ASP A 181 -0.28 -27.00 1.50
CA ASP A 181 0.35 -28.17 0.86
C ASP A 181 -0.68 -29.27 0.52
N ASP A 182 -0.21 -30.37 -0.07
CA ASP A 182 -1.04 -31.53 -0.43
C ASP A 182 -1.67 -32.23 0.78
N ASN A 183 -1.07 -32.07 1.98
CA ASN A 183 -1.58 -32.63 3.23
C ASN A 183 -2.57 -31.68 3.93
N ASN A 184 -3.04 -30.62 3.26
CA ASN A 184 -3.84 -29.54 3.82
C ASN A 184 -3.19 -28.82 5.01
N ARG A 185 -1.85 -28.84 5.11
CA ARG A 185 -1.14 -28.07 6.12
C ARG A 185 -0.93 -26.65 5.60
N MET A 186 -1.18 -25.68 6.47
CA MET A 186 -0.94 -24.27 6.19
C MET A 186 0.48 -23.91 6.60
N TRP A 187 1.19 -23.24 5.70
CA TRP A 187 2.56 -22.81 5.88
C TRP A 187 2.59 -21.29 5.80
N LEU A 188 3.03 -20.63 6.88
CA LEU A 188 3.35 -19.22 6.85
C LEU A 188 4.58 -19.02 5.98
N LEU A 189 4.45 -18.18 4.95
CA LEU A 189 5.54 -17.84 4.05
C LEU A 189 6.33 -16.67 4.59
N TRP A 190 5.66 -15.52 4.67
CA TRP A 190 6.23 -14.26 5.11
C TRP A 190 5.13 -13.34 5.61
N CYS A 191 5.53 -12.30 6.33
CA CYS A 191 4.65 -11.24 6.77
C CYS A 191 5.02 -9.95 6.04
N SER A 192 4.06 -9.32 5.38
CA SER A 192 4.32 -8.00 4.80
C SER A 192 4.17 -6.90 5.84
N SER A 193 3.23 -7.00 6.79
CA SER A 193 3.00 -5.90 7.74
C SER A 193 2.48 -6.43 9.07
N ILE A 194 3.06 -5.91 10.16
CA ILE A 194 2.58 -6.06 11.53
C ILE A 194 2.42 -4.66 12.10
N ARG A 195 1.24 -4.38 12.64
CA ARG A 195 1.00 -3.17 13.44
C ARG A 195 0.74 -3.57 14.86
N VAL A 196 1.49 -2.96 15.75
CA VAL A 196 1.39 -3.17 17.19
C VAL A 196 0.75 -1.91 17.76
N GLY A 197 -0.27 -2.08 18.60
CA GLY A 197 -0.90 -0.97 19.30
C GLY A 197 0.09 -0.29 20.25
N ALA A 198 -0.13 0.99 20.51
CA ALA A 198 0.67 1.75 21.47
C ALA A 198 0.72 1.01 22.81
N ASP A 199 1.91 0.90 23.37
CA ASP A 199 2.12 0.27 24.67
C ASP A 199 1.47 1.14 25.75
N SER A 200 0.51 0.59 26.52
CA SER A 200 -0.14 1.32 27.61
C SER A 200 0.83 1.81 28.69
N LEU A 201 2.05 1.26 28.72
CA LEU A 201 3.08 1.58 29.71
C LEU A 201 4.20 2.48 29.15
N HIS A 202 4.42 2.53 27.83
CA HIS A 202 5.43 3.37 27.17
C HIS A 202 5.01 3.72 25.73
N PRO A 203 4.12 4.70 25.54
CA PRO A 203 3.62 5.09 24.21
C PRO A 203 4.72 5.63 23.26
N SER A 204 5.89 6.01 23.77
CA SER A 204 6.97 6.66 23.02
C SER A 204 8.01 5.72 22.38
N THR A 205 7.89 4.40 22.52
CA THR A 205 8.93 3.44 22.04
C THR A 205 8.46 2.46 20.97
N LEU A 206 7.29 2.71 20.37
CA LEU A 206 6.83 2.02 19.17
C LEU A 206 6.56 3.05 18.08
N GLU A 207 7.64 3.62 17.51
CA GLU A 207 7.58 4.11 16.14
C GLU A 207 7.35 2.91 15.21
N VAL A 208 6.10 2.54 15.01
CA VAL A 208 5.72 1.61 13.94
C VAL A 208 4.53 2.17 13.19
N PRO A 209 4.70 3.25 12.39
CA PRO A 209 4.01 3.34 11.13
C PRO A 209 4.83 2.55 10.10
N VAL A 210 5.13 1.26 10.34
CA VAL A 210 5.60 0.44 9.22
C VAL A 210 4.38 0.09 8.37
N ARG A 211 3.97 1.07 7.56
CA ARG A 211 3.34 0.81 6.26
C ARG A 211 4.42 0.14 5.40
N LEU A 212 4.73 -1.12 5.72
CA LEU A 212 5.31 -2.04 4.77
C LEU A 212 4.20 -2.37 3.76
N ASP A 213 3.90 -1.44 2.87
CA ASP A 213 3.73 -1.85 1.48
C ASP A 213 5.10 -2.37 1.03
N MET A 214 5.49 -3.54 1.54
CA MET A 214 6.67 -4.26 1.08
C MET A 214 6.34 -4.63 -0.35
N ARG A 215 6.79 -3.78 -1.27
CA ARG A 215 6.78 -4.11 -2.68
C ARG A 215 7.72 -5.29 -2.82
N THR A 216 7.22 -6.34 -3.47
CA THR A 216 8.03 -7.51 -3.75
C THR A 216 8.29 -7.58 -5.24
N GLU A 217 9.55 -7.84 -5.60
CA GLU A 217 9.94 -7.98 -7.00
C GLU A 217 10.78 -9.23 -7.20
N ILE A 218 10.44 -9.99 -8.24
CA ILE A 218 11.13 -11.25 -8.56
C ILE A 218 12.34 -10.93 -9.43
N ILE A 219 13.57 -11.20 -8.98
CA ILE A 219 14.80 -10.86 -9.74
C ILE A 219 15.14 -11.90 -10.81
N ASN A 220 14.80 -13.17 -10.59
CA ASN A 220 15.18 -14.27 -11.49
C ASN A 220 14.35 -14.38 -12.79
N ASP A 221 13.61 -13.33 -13.15
CA ASP A 221 12.88 -13.27 -14.43
C ASP A 221 13.73 -12.70 -15.58
N GLY A 222 14.96 -12.27 -15.29
CA GLY A 222 15.91 -11.74 -16.27
C GLY A 222 15.70 -10.28 -16.63
N ALA A 223 14.79 -9.57 -15.94
CA ALA A 223 14.54 -8.16 -16.14
C ALA A 223 14.97 -7.35 -14.89
N THR A 224 15.71 -6.27 -15.13
CA THR A 224 16.11 -5.30 -14.09
C THR A 224 14.90 -4.55 -13.53
N SER A 225 15.00 -4.00 -12.31
CA SER A 225 13.99 -3.11 -11.70
C SER A 225 13.59 -1.98 -12.65
N LEU A 226 14.59 -1.38 -13.32
CA LEU A 226 14.42 -0.34 -14.35
C LEU A 226 13.60 -0.82 -15.55
N GLU A 227 13.91 -1.99 -16.12
CA GLU A 227 13.18 -2.54 -17.27
C GLU A 227 11.73 -2.86 -16.93
N LYS A 228 11.49 -3.40 -15.73
CA LYS A 228 10.14 -3.64 -15.21
C LYS A 228 9.37 -2.34 -15.09
N MET A 229 10.01 -1.29 -14.60
CA MET A 229 9.38 0.00 -14.44
C MET A 229 9.04 0.66 -15.79
N LYS A 230 9.98 0.62 -16.75
CA LYS A 230 9.73 1.04 -18.14
C LYS A 230 8.58 0.25 -18.77
N LEU A 231 8.53 -1.06 -18.55
CA LEU A 231 7.45 -1.91 -19.04
C LEU A 231 6.09 -1.55 -18.41
N ARG A 232 6.06 -1.26 -17.10
CA ARG A 232 4.84 -0.79 -16.39
C ARG A 232 4.35 0.55 -16.97
N ARG A 233 5.24 1.52 -17.19
CA ARG A 233 4.91 2.80 -17.84
C ARG A 233 4.36 2.60 -19.25
N ARG A 234 5.01 1.78 -20.08
CA ARG A 234 4.54 1.46 -21.44
C ARG A 234 3.17 0.78 -21.43
N ARG A 235 2.95 -0.17 -20.52
CA ARG A 235 1.65 -0.84 -20.38
C ARG A 235 0.56 0.13 -19.98
N GLN A 236 0.86 1.08 -19.10
CA GLN A 236 -0.09 2.11 -18.68
C GLN A 236 -0.49 3.02 -19.86
N LYS A 237 0.48 3.43 -20.69
CA LYS A 237 0.23 4.17 -21.94
C LYS A 237 -0.69 3.37 -22.88
N ASN A 238 -0.40 2.08 -23.08
CA ASN A 238 -1.23 1.21 -23.93
C ASN A 238 -2.65 1.00 -23.38
N LEU A 239 -2.81 0.84 -22.06
CA LEU A 239 -4.12 0.70 -21.43
C LEU A 239 -4.97 1.93 -21.68
N LEU A 240 -4.39 3.13 -21.50
CA LEU A 240 -5.07 4.39 -21.75
C LEU A 240 -5.51 4.55 -23.22
N ALA A 241 -4.69 4.09 -24.17
CA ALA A 241 -5.06 4.08 -25.58
C ALA A 241 -6.26 3.14 -25.86
N LEU A 242 -6.27 1.94 -25.28
CA LEU A 242 -7.41 1.01 -25.41
C LEU A 242 -8.68 1.54 -24.77
N ASP A 243 -8.57 2.14 -23.58
CA ASP A 243 -9.71 2.73 -22.88
C ASP A 243 -10.25 3.96 -23.62
N TYR A 244 -9.39 4.71 -24.32
CA TYR A 244 -9.80 5.75 -25.25
C TYR A 244 -10.61 5.19 -26.43
N GLU A 245 -10.14 4.12 -27.08
CA GLU A 245 -10.90 3.45 -28.15
C GLU A 245 -12.26 2.94 -27.63
N LEU A 246 -12.29 2.35 -26.43
CA LEU A 246 -13.51 1.86 -25.81
C LEU A 246 -14.49 3.00 -25.50
N PHE A 247 -13.99 4.15 -25.05
CA PHE A 247 -14.79 5.35 -24.86
C PHE A 247 -15.34 5.90 -26.19
N GLU A 248 -14.53 5.92 -27.25
CA GLU A 248 -14.97 6.41 -28.57
C GLU A 248 -16.14 5.57 -29.13
N VAL A 249 -16.15 4.26 -28.84
CA VAL A 249 -17.23 3.34 -29.23
C VAL A 249 -18.45 3.46 -28.32
N SER A 250 -18.25 3.49 -26.99
CA SER A 250 -19.35 3.46 -26.01
C SER A 250 -19.99 4.83 -25.77
N ARG A 251 -19.21 5.90 -25.85
CA ARG A 251 -19.56 7.28 -25.43
C ARG A 251 -20.07 7.36 -23.99
N ASP A 252 -19.67 6.42 -23.13
CA ASP A 252 -20.05 6.38 -21.73
C ASP A 252 -19.17 7.32 -20.91
N LEU A 253 -19.77 8.43 -20.46
CA LEU A 253 -19.10 9.45 -19.67
C LEU A 253 -18.75 8.95 -18.25
N GLU A 254 -19.59 8.13 -17.64
CA GLU A 254 -19.34 7.61 -16.29
C GLU A 254 -18.13 6.66 -16.30
N PHE A 255 -18.09 5.77 -17.28
CA PHE A 255 -16.92 4.95 -17.57
C PHE A 255 -15.65 5.80 -17.72
N SER A 256 -15.71 6.85 -18.55
CA SER A 256 -14.54 7.69 -18.84
C SER A 256 -14.00 8.43 -17.60
N LEU A 257 -14.88 8.87 -16.69
CA LEU A 257 -14.48 9.54 -15.46
C LEU A 257 -13.80 8.57 -14.49
N SER A 258 -14.37 7.37 -14.34
CA SER A 258 -13.80 6.30 -13.51
C SER A 258 -12.40 5.89 -14.00
N VAL A 259 -12.27 5.68 -15.32
CA VAL A 259 -11.02 5.29 -15.95
C VAL A 259 -9.98 6.41 -15.92
N ASN A 260 -10.38 7.67 -16.16
CA ASN A 260 -9.50 8.83 -16.00
C ASN A 260 -8.91 8.90 -14.58
N ALA A 261 -9.75 8.79 -13.55
CA ALA A 261 -9.29 8.78 -12.16
C ALA A 261 -8.34 7.60 -11.88
N SER A 262 -8.64 6.41 -12.43
CA SER A 262 -7.79 5.24 -12.32
C SER A 262 -6.41 5.47 -12.96
N HIS A 263 -6.36 5.98 -14.19
CA HIS A 263 -5.10 6.27 -14.87
C HIS A 263 -4.29 7.34 -14.16
N LYS A 264 -4.91 8.39 -13.63
CA LYS A 264 -4.21 9.43 -12.86
C LYS A 264 -3.58 8.85 -11.59
N ARG A 265 -4.31 8.02 -10.85
CA ARG A 265 -3.77 7.33 -9.67
C ARG A 265 -2.58 6.44 -10.04
N GLN A 266 -2.73 5.66 -11.10
CA GLN A 266 -1.68 4.75 -11.56
C GLN A 266 -0.47 5.49 -12.12
N ALA A 267 -0.68 6.60 -12.85
CA ALA A 267 0.39 7.45 -13.35
C ALA A 267 1.19 8.08 -12.21
N LYS A 268 0.51 8.55 -11.16
CA LYS A 268 1.14 9.02 -9.92
C LYS A 268 1.93 7.90 -9.24
N ALA A 269 1.37 6.69 -9.12
CA ALA A 269 2.06 5.54 -8.55
C ALA A 269 3.29 5.09 -9.37
N LEU A 270 3.35 5.47 -10.66
CA LEU A 270 4.44 5.18 -11.58
C LEU A 270 5.44 6.35 -11.74
N GLY A 271 5.26 7.44 -11.00
CA GLY A 271 6.08 8.65 -11.10
C GLY A 271 6.06 9.31 -12.48
N LEU A 272 4.94 9.23 -13.19
CA LEU A 272 4.77 9.92 -14.48
C LEU A 272 4.45 11.40 -14.23
N LYS A 273 5.24 12.27 -14.86
CA LYS A 273 5.17 13.74 -14.70
C LYS A 273 4.02 14.39 -15.46
N GLY A 274 3.56 13.72 -16.51
CA GLY A 274 2.70 14.32 -17.50
C GLY A 274 3.36 15.36 -18.38
N LEU A 275 2.65 15.82 -19.40
CA LEU A 275 3.03 16.90 -20.29
C LEU A 275 2.56 18.25 -19.72
N PRO A 276 3.36 19.33 -19.85
CA PRO A 276 2.87 20.68 -19.61
C PRO A 276 1.82 21.07 -20.68
N GLU A 277 0.74 21.73 -20.29
CA GLU A 277 -0.37 22.16 -21.18
C GLU A 277 0.10 23.01 -22.38
N LEU A 278 1.27 23.65 -22.30
CA LEU A 278 1.78 24.62 -23.28
C LEU A 278 2.40 24.01 -24.55
N MET A 279 2.46 22.67 -24.69
CA MET A 279 3.25 21.99 -25.74
C MET A 279 2.44 21.33 -26.86
N MET A 280 1.14 21.60 -26.99
CA MET A 280 0.26 20.79 -27.86
C MET A 280 -0.42 21.63 -28.95
N GLY A 281 -0.43 21.13 -30.19
CA GLY A 281 -1.14 21.75 -31.32
C GLY A 281 -2.64 21.45 -31.32
N ASP A 282 -3.43 22.23 -32.06
CA ASP A 282 -4.90 22.07 -32.13
C ASP A 282 -5.34 20.92 -33.06
N ASP A 283 -5.05 19.65 -32.71
CA ASP A 283 -5.71 18.51 -33.37
C ASP A 283 -6.94 18.06 -32.56
N PRO A 284 -8.17 18.33 -33.04
CA PRO A 284 -9.39 17.95 -32.32
C PRO A 284 -9.60 16.43 -32.22
N LYS A 285 -8.89 15.63 -33.02
CA LYS A 285 -8.96 14.16 -32.97
C LYS A 285 -7.97 13.55 -31.98
N ASP A 286 -6.95 14.29 -31.57
CA ASP A 286 -5.99 13.83 -30.59
C ASP A 286 -6.52 14.13 -29.18
N PRO A 287 -6.82 13.10 -28.35
CA PRO A 287 -7.27 13.33 -26.98
C PRO A 287 -6.22 14.04 -26.12
N ARG A 288 -4.95 14.05 -26.54
CA ARG A 288 -3.88 14.82 -25.90
C ARG A 288 -4.00 16.33 -26.17
N CYS A 289 -4.67 16.72 -27.25
CA CYS A 289 -4.86 18.14 -27.63
C CYS A 289 -6.27 18.65 -27.31
N ASN A 290 -7.26 17.74 -27.23
CA ASN A 290 -8.64 18.11 -26.97
C ASN A 290 -8.93 18.24 -25.47
N ALA A 291 -8.77 19.45 -24.92
CA ALA A 291 -9.05 19.76 -23.52
C ALA A 291 -10.47 19.42 -23.05
N ARG A 292 -11.43 19.25 -23.97
CA ARG A 292 -12.82 18.88 -23.67
C ARG A 292 -13.02 17.37 -23.58
N HIS A 293 -12.03 16.57 -23.95
CA HIS A 293 -12.13 15.11 -23.90
C HIS A 293 -12.01 14.61 -22.44
N PRO A 294 -12.89 13.71 -21.96
CA PRO A 294 -12.91 13.30 -20.55
C PRO A 294 -11.64 12.57 -20.10
N LEU A 295 -10.93 11.91 -21.03
CA LEU A 295 -9.63 11.27 -20.77
C LEU A 295 -8.43 12.20 -20.97
N HIS A 296 -8.62 13.45 -21.42
CA HIS A 296 -7.52 14.40 -21.65
C HIS A 296 -6.60 14.54 -20.42
N PRO A 297 -7.10 14.67 -19.18
CA PRO A 297 -6.22 14.74 -18.01
C PRO A 297 -5.36 13.50 -17.82
N ALA A 298 -5.88 12.30 -18.11
CA ALA A 298 -5.11 11.06 -18.04
C ALA A 298 -4.01 11.03 -19.11
N PHE A 299 -4.30 11.44 -20.35
CA PHE A 299 -3.30 11.58 -21.40
C PHE A 299 -2.21 12.56 -21.02
N MET A 300 -2.61 13.71 -20.48
CA MET A 300 -1.67 14.70 -19.98
C MET A 300 -0.85 14.19 -18.80
N THR A 301 -1.31 13.22 -18.01
CA THR A 301 -0.54 12.68 -16.88
C THR A 301 0.34 11.49 -17.28
N VAL A 302 -0.09 10.67 -18.24
CA VAL A 302 0.55 9.39 -18.60
C VAL A 302 1.61 9.55 -19.71
N CYS A 303 1.48 10.56 -20.58
CA CYS A 303 2.46 10.83 -21.62
C CYS A 303 3.72 11.53 -21.07
N GLU A 304 4.88 11.12 -21.57
CA GLU A 304 6.17 11.75 -21.24
C GLU A 304 6.59 12.73 -22.36
N PRO A 305 7.45 13.71 -22.07
CA PRO A 305 7.94 14.69 -23.07
C PRO A 305 8.58 14.03 -24.29
N GLU A 306 9.27 12.91 -24.10
CA GLU A 306 9.93 12.16 -25.17
C GLU A 306 8.94 11.57 -26.19
N ASP A 307 7.70 11.25 -25.78
CA ASP A 307 6.66 10.74 -26.68
C ASP A 307 6.09 11.83 -27.62
N ALA A 308 6.21 13.10 -27.21
CA ALA A 308 5.77 14.24 -28.01
C ALA A 308 6.73 14.52 -29.17
N ILE A 309 8.02 14.27 -28.98
CA ILE A 309 9.07 14.52 -29.98
C ILE A 309 9.00 13.47 -31.11
N VAL A 310 8.79 12.19 -30.77
CA VAL A 310 8.74 11.09 -31.76
C VAL A 310 7.57 11.22 -32.74
N ASN A 311 6.45 11.86 -32.35
CA ASN A 311 5.34 12.12 -33.27
C ASN A 311 5.56 13.35 -34.15
N ALA A 312 6.29 14.36 -33.67
CA ALA A 312 6.58 15.59 -34.41
C ALA A 312 7.58 15.36 -35.57
N ASP A 313 8.50 14.41 -35.44
CA ASP A 313 9.52 14.09 -36.45
C ASP A 313 9.00 13.32 -37.69
N SER A 314 7.68 13.09 -37.77
CA SER A 314 7.03 12.64 -39.02
C SER A 314 7.02 13.73 -40.11
N ILE A 315 7.37 14.98 -39.78
CA ILE A 315 7.42 16.11 -40.72
C ILE A 315 8.71 16.91 -40.48
N GLY A 316 9.75 16.49 -41.21
CA GLY A 316 11.16 16.84 -41.07
C GLY A 316 11.56 18.27 -40.67
N ARG A 317 12.56 18.35 -39.77
CA ARG A 317 13.83 19.09 -39.95
C ARG A 317 14.85 18.74 -38.84
N SER A 318 16.13 18.87 -39.21
CA SER A 318 17.34 18.44 -38.49
C SER A 318 17.56 19.05 -37.08
N PRO A 319 18.37 18.41 -36.21
CA PRO A 319 18.59 18.85 -34.84
C PRO A 319 19.66 19.94 -34.76
N GLU A 320 19.36 21.05 -34.05
CA GLU A 320 20.35 21.98 -33.57
C GLU A 320 20.51 21.85 -32.05
N THR A 321 21.79 21.80 -31.68
CA THR A 321 22.41 21.62 -30.37
C THR A 321 21.90 22.60 -29.32
N LEU A 322 21.34 22.09 -28.21
CA LEU A 322 21.16 22.86 -26.98
C LEU A 322 22.22 22.40 -25.97
N VAL A 323 23.20 23.27 -25.76
CA VAL A 323 24.16 23.23 -24.67
C VAL A 323 23.41 23.69 -23.42
N CYS A 324 23.29 22.81 -22.41
CA CYS A 324 22.85 23.22 -21.08
C CYS A 324 24.08 23.64 -20.28
N GLU A 325 24.05 24.90 -19.84
CA GLU A 325 24.99 25.49 -18.90
C GLU A 325 24.91 24.75 -17.56
N GLU A 326 26.08 24.32 -17.07
CA GLU A 326 26.32 23.90 -15.70
C GLU A 326 26.29 25.17 -14.82
N ASP A 327 25.53 25.16 -13.73
CA ASP A 327 25.88 25.95 -12.54
C ASP A 327 25.17 25.44 -11.28
N ASP A 328 25.96 25.52 -10.21
CA ASP A 328 25.72 25.50 -8.77
C ASP A 328 25.44 24.18 -8.03
N GLU A 329 26.55 23.66 -7.48
CA GLU A 329 26.64 22.89 -6.25
C GLU A 329 25.76 23.49 -5.13
N VAL A 330 24.78 22.72 -4.65
CA VAL A 330 24.09 23.02 -3.40
C VAL A 330 24.22 21.81 -2.47
N SER A 331 24.95 22.07 -1.38
CA SER A 331 25.17 21.25 -0.19
C SER A 331 24.03 20.28 0.17
N ASP A 332 24.39 19.00 0.23
CA ASP A 332 23.63 17.90 0.78
C ASP A 332 23.35 18.13 2.27
N GLY A 333 22.11 18.48 2.59
CA GLY A 333 21.62 18.70 3.94
C GLY A 333 20.37 17.87 4.16
N LEU A 334 20.47 16.87 5.05
CA LEU A 334 19.33 16.13 5.61
C LEU A 334 18.31 17.12 6.20
N TYR A 335 17.28 17.49 5.43
CA TYR A 335 16.15 18.24 5.98
C TYR A 335 15.33 17.31 6.87
N GLN A 336 15.48 17.44 8.18
CA GLN A 336 14.55 16.82 9.13
C GLN A 336 13.16 17.41 8.87
N ALA A 337 12.14 16.56 8.70
CA ALA A 337 10.75 17.01 8.60
C ALA A 337 10.46 18.02 9.70
N THR A 338 9.88 19.15 9.33
CA THR A 338 9.69 20.25 10.28
C THR A 338 8.78 19.76 11.41
N PRO A 339 8.98 20.22 12.66
CA PRO A 339 8.15 19.77 13.78
C PRO A 339 6.66 20.06 13.54
N GLU A 340 6.35 21.08 12.75
CA GLU A 340 5.00 21.41 12.29
C GLU A 340 4.36 20.29 11.46
N GLU A 341 5.07 19.78 10.45
CA GLU A 341 4.59 18.69 9.60
C GLU A 341 4.36 17.39 10.38
N ARG A 342 5.21 17.10 11.37
CA ARG A 342 5.07 15.93 12.25
C ARG A 342 3.81 16.02 13.09
N VAL A 343 3.61 17.13 13.79
CA VAL A 343 2.43 17.34 14.63
C VAL A 343 1.14 17.26 13.80
N LYS A 344 1.15 17.86 12.62
CA LYS A 344 0.01 17.81 11.70
C LYS A 344 -0.31 16.39 11.24
N ALA A 345 0.70 15.61 10.84
CA ALA A 345 0.52 14.23 10.41
C ALA A 345 -0.10 13.35 11.51
N GLU A 346 0.34 13.56 12.77
CA GLU A 346 -0.20 12.85 13.93
C GLU A 346 -1.64 13.24 14.25
N LEU A 347 -2.00 14.54 14.20
CA LEU A 347 -3.39 14.96 14.41
C LEU A 347 -4.34 14.39 13.34
N VAL A 348 -3.90 14.30 12.09
CA VAL A 348 -4.64 13.61 11.01
C VAL A 348 -4.82 12.13 11.34
N ALA A 349 -3.78 11.46 11.84
CA ALA A 349 -3.86 10.04 12.20
C ALA A 349 -4.87 9.79 13.33
N LEU A 350 -4.84 10.60 14.40
CA LEU A 350 -5.80 10.52 15.51
C LEU A 350 -7.25 10.72 15.05
N ALA A 351 -7.49 11.67 14.14
CA ALA A 351 -8.82 11.87 13.57
C ALA A 351 -9.28 10.68 12.71
N MET A 352 -8.37 10.10 11.93
CA MET A 352 -8.68 8.92 11.12
C MET A 352 -9.00 7.68 11.98
N ASP A 353 -8.35 7.52 13.13
CA ASP A 353 -8.66 6.42 14.05
C ASP A 353 -10.10 6.52 14.58
N ALA A 354 -10.54 7.71 14.98
CA ALA A 354 -11.93 7.97 15.37
C ALA A 354 -12.91 7.67 14.22
N TRP A 355 -12.57 8.04 12.98
CA TRP A 355 -13.39 7.71 11.81
C TRP A 355 -13.51 6.19 11.59
N TYR A 356 -12.42 5.44 11.77
CA TYR A 356 -12.46 3.99 11.62
C TYR A 356 -13.35 3.31 12.66
N GLU A 357 -13.44 3.85 13.88
CA GLU A 357 -14.38 3.38 14.89
C GLU A 357 -15.83 3.57 14.42
N VAL A 358 -16.18 4.77 13.94
CA VAL A 358 -17.50 5.07 13.34
C VAL A 358 -17.82 4.12 12.19
N TYR A 359 -16.88 4.00 11.25
CA TYR A 359 -17.03 3.15 10.08
C TYR A 359 -17.28 1.69 10.48
N SER A 360 -16.57 1.18 11.48
CA SER A 360 -16.76 -0.18 11.99
C SER A 360 -18.16 -0.41 12.57
N THR A 361 -18.73 0.59 13.28
CA THR A 361 -20.11 0.56 13.78
C THR A 361 -21.11 0.45 12.65
N THR A 362 -20.92 1.25 11.59
CA THR A 362 -21.84 1.27 10.45
C THR A 362 -21.83 0.00 9.59
N LEU A 363 -20.76 -0.80 9.66
CA LEU A 363 -20.65 -2.07 8.94
C LEU A 363 -21.25 -3.26 9.71
N SER A 364 -21.66 -3.07 10.96
CA SER A 364 -22.26 -4.12 11.78
C SER A 364 -23.69 -4.45 11.36
N ASP A 365 -24.08 -5.73 11.48
CA ASP A 365 -25.47 -6.16 11.31
C ASP A 365 -26.38 -5.64 12.46
N HIS A 366 -25.78 -5.31 13.61
CA HIS A 366 -26.46 -4.83 14.81
C HIS A 366 -25.74 -3.61 15.39
N PRO A 367 -25.80 -2.45 14.71
CA PRO A 367 -25.01 -1.28 15.11
C PRO A 367 -25.39 -0.77 16.50
N GLU A 368 -26.65 -0.91 16.91
CA GLU A 368 -27.17 -0.47 18.22
C GLU A 368 -26.45 -1.13 19.42
N VAL A 369 -25.87 -2.30 19.21
CA VAL A 369 -25.25 -3.13 20.27
C VAL A 369 -23.71 -3.09 20.18
N MET A 370 -23.17 -2.37 19.20
CA MET A 370 -21.72 -2.29 19.02
C MET A 370 -21.09 -1.41 20.11
N PRO A 371 -19.95 -1.82 20.70
CA PRO A 371 -19.23 -1.01 21.68
C PRO A 371 -18.75 0.32 21.09
N THR A 372 -18.58 0.38 19.76
CA THR A 372 -18.17 1.55 18.97
C THR A 372 -19.33 2.51 18.64
N THR A 373 -20.52 2.29 19.22
CA THR A 373 -21.59 3.30 19.22
C THR A 373 -21.14 4.59 19.90
N LYS A 374 -20.24 4.47 20.88
CA LYS A 374 -19.55 5.58 21.53
C LYS A 374 -18.13 5.66 20.99
N VAL A 375 -17.75 6.83 20.48
CA VAL A 375 -16.42 7.14 19.94
C VAL A 375 -15.78 8.15 20.87
N GLU A 376 -14.55 7.87 21.30
CA GLU A 376 -13.77 8.77 22.14
C GLU A 376 -12.71 9.45 21.27
N LEU A 377 -12.77 10.78 21.17
CA LEU A 377 -11.70 11.53 20.51
C LEU A 377 -10.47 11.55 21.41
N ALA A 378 -9.30 11.34 20.80
CA ALA A 378 -8.03 11.40 21.51
C ALA A 378 -7.84 12.76 22.21
N SER A 379 -7.28 12.75 23.42
CA SER A 379 -7.12 13.96 24.23
C SER A 379 -6.41 15.13 23.53
N PRO A 380 -5.40 14.92 22.65
CA PRO A 380 -4.81 16.03 21.92
C PRO A 380 -5.84 16.78 21.08
N LEU A 381 -6.74 16.08 20.38
CA LEU A 381 -7.77 16.74 19.56
C LEU A 381 -8.71 17.59 20.42
N LEU A 382 -9.08 17.11 21.61
CA LEU A 382 -9.96 17.82 22.53
C LEU A 382 -9.29 19.03 23.20
N GLU A 383 -7.98 18.99 23.41
CA GLU A 383 -7.24 20.05 24.10
C GLU A 383 -6.69 21.13 23.16
N ILE A 384 -6.50 20.80 21.89
CA ILE A 384 -5.89 21.66 20.86
C ILE A 384 -6.96 22.41 20.06
N LEU A 385 -8.06 21.73 19.71
CA LEU A 385 -9.11 22.30 18.87
C LEU A 385 -10.07 23.13 19.72
N ASP A 386 -10.44 24.30 19.18
CA ASP A 386 -11.49 25.13 19.78
C ASP A 386 -12.87 24.48 19.49
N GLU A 387 -13.94 24.91 20.17
CA GLU A 387 -15.26 24.23 20.05
C GLU A 387 -15.83 24.24 18.63
N GLU A 388 -15.61 25.31 17.86
CA GLU A 388 -16.04 25.39 16.46
C GLU A 388 -15.26 24.44 15.55
N GLU A 389 -13.96 24.31 15.77
CA GLU A 389 -13.07 23.41 15.01
C GLU A 389 -13.37 21.95 15.33
N LEU A 390 -13.63 21.66 16.61
CA LEU A 390 -14.02 20.33 17.06
C LEU A 390 -15.37 19.91 16.50
N GLN A 391 -16.33 20.84 16.39
CA GLN A 391 -17.62 20.60 15.76
C GLN A 391 -17.46 20.33 14.25
N GLN A 392 -16.62 21.10 13.54
CA GLN A 392 -16.31 20.85 12.13
C GLN A 392 -15.66 19.48 11.93
N LEU A 393 -14.70 19.11 12.78
CA LEU A 393 -14.07 17.79 12.75
C LEU A 393 -15.10 16.69 13.02
N ALA A 394 -15.97 16.86 14.02
CA ALA A 394 -17.03 15.92 14.34
C ALA A 394 -17.98 15.70 13.15
N GLU A 395 -18.34 16.76 12.42
CA GLU A 395 -19.14 16.68 11.20
C GLU A 395 -18.44 15.91 10.08
N LEU A 396 -17.13 16.14 9.88
CA LEU A 396 -16.32 15.39 8.90
C LEU A 396 -16.25 13.89 9.25
N LEU A 397 -16.14 13.57 10.53
CA LEU A 397 -16.06 12.21 11.06
C LEU A 397 -17.42 11.51 11.10
N GLY A 398 -18.53 12.25 10.99
CA GLY A 398 -19.88 11.70 11.10
C GLY A 398 -20.25 11.33 12.55
N ILE A 399 -19.79 12.12 13.52
CA ILE A 399 -20.08 11.96 14.94
C ILE A 399 -20.78 13.19 15.51
N GLN A 400 -21.57 12.99 16.57
CA GLN A 400 -22.21 14.06 17.34
C GLN A 400 -21.93 13.86 18.82
N GLU A 401 -21.80 14.96 19.58
CA GLU A 401 -21.61 14.87 21.04
C GLU A 401 -22.82 14.17 21.68
N ALA A 402 -22.56 13.24 22.59
CA ALA A 402 -23.61 12.55 23.33
C ALA A 402 -24.31 13.58 24.23
N SER A 403 -25.49 14.05 23.84
CA SER A 403 -26.29 14.90 24.71
C SER A 403 -26.73 14.06 25.91
N ASP A 404 -26.32 14.47 27.12
CA ASP A 404 -26.59 13.86 28.42
C ASP A 404 -28.08 13.55 28.66
N ARG A 405 -28.60 12.51 28.04
CA ARG A 405 -29.89 11.93 28.34
C ARG A 405 -29.67 10.53 28.87
N GLU A 406 -29.62 10.51 30.20
CA GLU A 406 -29.79 9.35 31.07
C GLU A 406 -28.65 8.33 31.03
N GLU A 407 -27.60 8.53 31.84
CA GLU A 407 -27.13 7.49 32.78
C GLU A 407 -25.98 7.96 33.71
N ALA A 408 -26.20 7.68 35.00
CA ALA A 408 -25.29 7.51 36.15
C ALA A 408 -24.00 8.35 36.34
N PRO A 409 -23.74 8.85 37.57
CA PRO A 409 -22.53 9.60 37.89
C PRO A 409 -21.29 8.68 37.89
N LEU A 410 -20.49 8.77 36.83
CA LEU A 410 -19.14 8.19 36.78
C LEU A 410 -18.11 9.16 37.42
N PRO A 411 -17.00 8.63 37.97
CA PRO A 411 -16.05 9.41 38.75
C PRO A 411 -15.30 10.44 37.89
N ALA A 412 -15.13 11.64 38.45
CA ALA A 412 -14.65 12.87 37.84
C ALA A 412 -13.16 12.89 37.43
N ALA A 413 -12.68 11.91 36.67
CA ALA A 413 -11.31 11.87 36.17
C ALA A 413 -11.27 11.79 34.64
N ALA A 414 -10.65 12.81 34.03
CA ALA A 414 -10.40 13.07 32.61
C ALA A 414 -11.57 13.69 31.82
N ASN A 415 -11.25 14.76 31.07
CA ASN A 415 -12.14 15.49 30.15
C ASN A 415 -12.47 14.64 28.91
N THR A 416 -13.01 13.44 29.11
CA THR A 416 -13.36 12.55 28.00
C THR A 416 -14.74 12.95 27.49
N ARG A 417 -14.78 13.72 26.40
CA ARG A 417 -16.04 14.00 25.68
C ARG A 417 -16.41 12.74 24.88
N LEU A 418 -17.60 12.22 25.13
CA LEU A 418 -18.13 11.04 24.44
C LEU A 418 -18.93 11.48 23.22
N TYR A 419 -18.59 10.92 22.06
CA TYR A 419 -19.30 11.14 20.82
C TYR A 419 -20.07 9.89 20.41
N VAL A 420 -21.15 10.07 19.66
CA VAL A 420 -21.97 8.99 19.11
C VAL A 420 -22.02 9.15 17.60
N ALA A 421 -21.90 8.05 16.87
CA ALA A 421 -22.07 8.06 15.42
C ALA A 421 -23.47 8.60 15.05
N VAL A 422 -23.54 9.52 14.09
CA VAL A 422 -24.81 10.19 13.81
C VAL A 422 -25.84 9.17 13.28
N PRO A 423 -27.08 9.10 13.81
CA PRO A 423 -28.01 8.00 13.53
C PRO A 423 -28.35 7.78 12.05
N TYR A 424 -28.30 8.83 11.23
CA TYR A 424 -28.56 8.72 9.78
C TYR A 424 -27.44 7.97 9.02
N LEU A 425 -26.24 7.83 9.60
CA LEU A 425 -25.14 7.02 9.05
C LEU A 425 -25.24 5.54 9.44
N VAL A 426 -26.06 5.24 10.46
CA VAL A 426 -26.17 3.93 11.10
C VAL A 426 -27.46 3.20 10.67
N SER A 427 -28.39 3.90 10.02
CA SER A 427 -29.70 3.36 9.67
C SER A 427 -29.62 2.29 8.57
N PRO A 428 -30.35 1.15 8.68
CA PRO A 428 -30.30 0.06 7.71
C PRO A 428 -30.60 0.53 6.28
N GLY A 429 -29.69 0.22 5.36
CA GLY A 429 -29.84 0.57 3.93
C GLY A 429 -29.18 1.90 3.51
N ARG A 430 -28.52 2.62 4.42
CA ARG A 430 -27.64 3.75 4.08
C ARG A 430 -26.23 3.47 4.60
N ARG A 431 -25.45 2.76 3.79
CA ARG A 431 -24.02 2.53 4.06
C ARG A 431 -23.28 3.85 3.89
N LEU A 432 -22.22 4.09 4.68
CA LEU A 432 -21.26 5.16 4.44
C LEU A 432 -20.65 4.97 3.03
N ASP A 433 -21.25 5.59 2.02
CA ASP A 433 -20.76 5.56 0.63
C ASP A 433 -19.51 6.43 0.42
N ARG A 434 -19.03 7.12 1.46
CA ARG A 434 -17.79 7.90 1.41
C ARG A 434 -16.58 6.94 1.45
N PRO A 435 -15.77 6.87 0.38
CA PRO A 435 -14.52 6.10 0.42
C PRO A 435 -13.60 6.65 1.52
N SER A 436 -12.87 5.78 2.21
CA SER A 436 -11.91 6.19 3.26
C SER A 436 -10.90 7.23 2.75
N SER A 437 -10.53 7.15 1.47
CA SER A 437 -9.63 8.12 0.82
C SER A 437 -10.22 9.52 0.71
N GLN A 438 -11.55 9.66 0.59
CA GLN A 438 -12.21 10.96 0.54
C GLN A 438 -12.21 11.60 1.93
N VAL A 439 -12.52 10.81 2.96
CA VAL A 439 -12.52 11.31 4.35
C VAL A 439 -11.11 11.69 4.78
N GLU A 440 -10.10 10.89 4.41
CA GLU A 440 -8.69 11.24 4.66
C GLU A 440 -8.28 12.53 3.95
N ALA A 441 -8.77 12.78 2.73
CA ALA A 441 -8.52 14.03 2.02
C ALA A 441 -9.21 15.24 2.68
N ASP A 442 -10.48 15.08 3.10
CA ASP A 442 -11.24 16.12 3.79
C ASP A 442 -10.57 16.48 5.14
N ILE A 443 -10.15 15.48 5.92
CA ILE A 443 -9.44 15.68 7.20
C ILE A 443 -8.07 16.33 6.98
N LYS A 444 -7.30 15.91 5.97
CA LYS A 444 -6.04 16.57 5.63
C LYS A 444 -6.25 18.03 5.25
N SER A 445 -7.24 18.32 4.40
CA SER A 445 -7.58 19.70 4.02
C SER A 445 -7.97 20.53 5.25
N PHE A 446 -8.76 19.98 6.17
CA PHE A 446 -9.11 20.64 7.42
C PHE A 446 -7.86 21.00 8.24
N PHE A 447 -6.94 20.06 8.44
CA PHE A 447 -5.69 20.33 9.15
C PHE A 447 -4.72 21.22 8.36
N ASP A 448 -4.75 21.20 7.02
CA ASP A 448 -4.00 22.14 6.18
C ASP A 448 -4.43 23.59 6.46
N ASP A 449 -5.75 23.84 6.42
CA ASP A 449 -6.34 25.16 6.66
C ASP A 449 -6.14 25.62 8.12
N LEU A 450 -6.27 24.68 9.06
CA LEU A 450 -6.06 24.93 10.48
C LEU A 450 -4.61 25.32 10.77
N PHE A 451 -3.63 24.61 10.20
CA PHE A 451 -2.22 24.95 10.38
C PHE A 451 -1.85 26.26 9.66
N HIS A 452 -2.50 26.58 8.54
CA HIS A 452 -2.30 27.86 7.87
C HIS A 452 -2.71 29.06 8.76
N THR A 453 -3.76 28.89 9.59
CA THR A 453 -4.28 29.96 10.44
C THR A 453 -3.69 29.96 11.86
N ARG A 454 -3.54 28.79 12.48
CA ARG A 454 -3.15 28.61 13.90
C ARG A 454 -1.95 27.68 14.10
N GLY A 455 -1.20 27.32 13.06
CA GLY A 455 -0.14 26.31 13.12
C GLY A 455 0.88 26.52 14.24
N ILE A 456 1.36 27.75 14.46
CA ILE A 456 2.33 28.06 15.54
C ILE A 456 1.73 27.84 16.94
N ALA A 457 0.47 28.20 17.15
CA ALA A 457 -0.20 28.06 18.43
C ALA A 457 -0.47 26.57 18.74
N ILE A 458 -0.94 25.83 17.73
CA ILE A 458 -1.16 24.38 17.80
C ILE A 458 0.14 23.66 18.07
N LEU A 459 1.20 23.93 17.29
CA LEU A 459 2.52 23.35 17.47
C LEU A 459 3.04 23.55 18.90
N ARG A 460 2.91 24.77 19.44
CA ARG A 460 3.32 25.06 20.82
C ARG A 460 2.49 24.27 21.84
N ALA A 461 1.17 24.26 21.71
CA ALA A 461 0.29 23.53 22.62
C ALA A 461 0.56 22.02 22.60
N CYS A 462 0.76 21.44 21.40
CA CYS A 462 1.14 20.05 21.19
C CYS A 462 2.46 19.71 21.88
N LEU A 463 3.50 20.51 21.65
CA LEU A 463 4.82 20.24 22.22
C LEU A 463 4.86 20.48 23.74
N GLU A 464 4.09 21.42 24.27
CA GLU A 464 4.04 21.70 25.71
C GLU A 464 3.24 20.65 26.50
N LYS A 465 2.05 20.29 26.02
CA LYS A 465 1.12 19.40 26.75
C LYS A 465 1.25 17.94 26.37
N HIS A 466 1.69 17.68 25.15
CA HIS A 466 1.70 16.35 24.54
C HIS A 466 3.06 16.04 23.92
N SER A 467 4.16 16.57 24.47
CA SER A 467 5.53 16.27 23.99
C SER A 467 5.74 14.78 23.78
N LEU A 468 5.20 13.92 24.66
CA LEU A 468 5.29 12.46 24.56
C LEU A 468 4.60 11.83 23.33
N TYR A 469 3.67 12.53 22.68
CA TYR A 469 3.01 12.11 21.44
C TYR A 469 3.74 12.57 20.17
N PHE A 470 4.59 13.59 20.28
CA PHE A 470 5.17 14.30 19.11
C PHE A 470 6.72 14.38 19.12
N SER A 471 7.36 13.88 20.17
CA SER A 471 8.82 13.70 20.29
C SER A 471 9.28 12.42 19.62
#